data_AF-A0A167LLV0-F1
#
_entry.id   AF-A0A167LLV0-F1
#
_cell.length_a   1.000
_cell.length_b   1.000
_cell.length_c   1.000
_cell.angle_alpha   90.00
_cell.angle_beta   90.00
_cell.angle_gamma   90.00
#
_symmetry.space_group_name_H-M   'P 1'
#
loop_
_entity.id
_entity.type
_entity.pdbx_description
1 polymer ?
#
loop_
_entity_poly.entity_id
_entity_poly.type
_entity_poly.pdbx_seq_one_letter_code
_entity_poly.pdbx_strand_id
1 'polypeptide(L)'
;MNTTKDISTSFEDYKINVKLKISALWIAVMFCYVYGDYIEVYVPGVMSEALLVSADRKGIQYEFFAVALLMSIPSVMIFLTLALKPAINRRLNIIIPGLFVVLLIALNLETVWGFYLYLTGLEVLLSLLTMWYAWQWPRSEMTQ
;
A
#
# COMPACT_ATOMS: atom_id res chain seq x y z
N MET A 1 0.30 -57.91 -12.15
CA MET A 1 0.38 -56.89 -11.08
C MET A 1 0.38 -55.54 -11.78
N ASN A 2 -0.78 -54.88 -11.84
CA ASN A 2 -0.92 -53.60 -12.54
C ASN A 2 -0.41 -52.48 -11.64
N THR A 3 0.60 -51.75 -12.10
CA THR A 3 1.12 -50.55 -11.46
C THR A 3 0.20 -49.38 -11.78
N THR A 4 -0.71 -49.07 -10.85
CA THR A 4 -1.52 -47.85 -10.90
C THR A 4 -0.59 -46.65 -10.72
N LYS A 5 -0.36 -45.91 -11.80
CA LYS A 5 0.42 -44.68 -11.79
C LYS A 5 -0.46 -43.59 -11.19
N ASP A 6 -0.21 -43.26 -9.92
CA ASP A 6 -0.91 -42.18 -9.21
C ASP A 6 -0.49 -40.85 -9.84
N ILE A 7 -1.35 -40.28 -10.69
CA ILE A 7 -1.10 -38.97 -11.31
C ILE A 7 -1.56 -37.93 -10.30
N SER A 8 -0.65 -37.52 -9.41
CA SER A 8 -0.86 -36.35 -8.58
C SER A 8 -0.89 -35.11 -9.49
N THR A 9 -2.07 -34.58 -9.76
CA THR A 9 -2.25 -33.28 -10.41
C THR A 9 -1.80 -32.17 -9.46
N SER A 10 -0.60 -31.63 -9.67
CA SER A 10 -0.13 -30.42 -8.97
C SER A 10 -0.50 -29.17 -9.77
N PHE A 11 -0.94 -28.12 -9.08
CA PHE A 11 -1.15 -26.82 -9.70
C PHE A 11 0.18 -26.26 -10.24
N GLU A 12 0.19 -25.73 -11.47
CA GLU A 12 1.35 -25.02 -12.01
C GLU A 12 1.52 -23.68 -11.28
N ASP A 13 2.72 -23.45 -10.74
CA ASP A 13 3.11 -22.16 -10.16
C ASP A 13 4.13 -21.46 -11.08
N TYR A 14 3.86 -20.20 -11.42
CA TYR A 14 4.71 -19.39 -12.29
C TYR A 14 5.54 -18.42 -11.48
N LYS A 15 6.82 -18.27 -11.85
CA LYS A 15 7.70 -17.29 -11.20
C LYS A 15 7.29 -15.86 -11.56
N ILE A 16 6.54 -15.22 -10.67
CA ILE A 16 6.14 -13.80 -10.80
C ILE A 16 7.33 -12.89 -10.46
N ASN A 17 7.58 -11.90 -11.33
CA ASN A 17 8.61 -10.88 -11.13
C ASN A 17 8.35 -10.07 -9.84
N VAL A 18 9.40 -9.83 -9.06
CA VAL A 18 9.34 -9.04 -7.81
C VAL A 18 8.73 -7.65 -8.01
N LYS A 19 8.95 -7.02 -9.18
CA LYS A 19 8.31 -5.75 -9.56
C LYS A 19 6.78 -5.84 -9.55
N LEU A 20 6.23 -6.93 -10.10
CA LEU A 20 4.79 -7.15 -10.14
C LEU A 20 4.23 -7.39 -8.74
N LYS A 21 4.94 -8.17 -7.91
CA LYS A 21 4.54 -8.39 -6.50
C LYS A 21 4.46 -7.08 -5.73
N ILE A 22 5.49 -6.23 -5.83
CA ILE A 22 5.51 -4.93 -5.16
C ILE A 22 4.45 -3.97 -5.72
N SER A 23 4.25 -3.96 -7.04
CA SER A 23 3.20 -3.14 -7.67
C SER A 23 1.80 -3.56 -7.18
N ALA A 24 1.55 -4.87 -7.07
CA ALA A 24 0.31 -5.41 -6.50
C ALA A 24 0.13 -5.05 -5.00
N LEU A 25 1.22 -5.01 -4.22
CA LEU A 25 1.16 -4.55 -2.83
C LEU A 25 0.80 -3.06 -2.72
N TRP A 26 1.34 -2.21 -3.59
CA TRP A 26 0.92 -0.81 -3.67
C TRP A 26 -0.55 -0.63 -4.04
N ILE A 27 -1.05 -1.47 -4.96
CA ILE A 27 -2.49 -1.51 -5.28
C ILE A 27 -3.29 -1.88 -4.02
N ALA A 28 -2.88 -2.91 -3.29
CA ALA A 28 -3.57 -3.34 -2.07
C ALA A 28 -3.56 -2.24 -0.99
N VAL A 29 -2.44 -1.54 -0.80
CA VAL A 29 -2.33 -0.40 0.12
C VAL A 29 -3.27 0.74 -0.31
N MET A 30 -3.28 1.09 -1.60
CA MET A 30 -4.19 2.13 -2.13
C MET A 30 -5.66 1.78 -1.84
N PHE A 31 -6.05 0.50 -2.01
CA PHE A 31 -7.40 0.08 -1.66
C PHE A 31 -7.71 0.14 -0.17
N CYS A 32 -6.75 -0.11 0.72
CA CYS A 32 -6.96 0.06 2.16
C CYS A 32 -7.34 1.50 2.50
N TYR A 33 -6.64 2.49 1.93
CA TYR A 33 -6.99 3.90 2.07
C TYR A 33 -8.38 4.21 1.51
N VAL A 34 -8.67 3.78 0.27
CA VAL A 34 -9.97 4.04 -0.36
C VAL A 34 -11.12 3.45 0.45
N TYR A 35 -10.97 2.23 0.98
CA TYR A 35 -12.00 1.63 1.83
C TYR A 35 -12.09 2.30 3.21
N GLY A 36 -10.97 2.73 3.77
CA GLY A 36 -10.95 3.53 5.00
C GLY A 36 -11.76 4.81 4.85
N ASP A 37 -11.44 5.62 3.85
CA ASP A 37 -12.13 6.86 3.52
C ASP A 37 -13.62 6.62 3.22
N TYR A 38 -13.94 5.55 2.49
CA TYR A 38 -15.33 5.21 2.17
C TYR A 38 -16.15 4.89 3.43
N ILE A 39 -15.58 4.14 4.38
CA ILE A 39 -16.26 3.80 5.64
C ILE A 39 -16.33 5.01 6.57
N GLU A 40 -15.28 5.83 6.61
CA GLU A 40 -15.19 7.04 7.42
C GLU A 40 -16.35 8.02 7.20
N VAL A 41 -16.82 8.17 5.96
CA VAL A 41 -17.97 9.03 5.64
C VAL A 41 -19.23 8.66 6.43
N TYR A 42 -19.37 7.39 6.84
CA TYR A 42 -20.51 6.90 7.62
C TYR A 42 -20.32 7.04 9.13
N VAL A 43 -19.14 7.46 9.61
CA VAL A 43 -18.91 7.72 11.04
C VAL A 43 -19.73 8.94 11.47
N PRO A 44 -20.49 8.86 12.57
CA PRO A 44 -21.30 9.97 13.05
C PRO A 44 -20.46 11.24 13.24
N GLY A 45 -20.95 12.37 12.73
CA GLY A 45 -20.28 13.68 12.82
C GLY A 45 -19.46 14.05 11.59
N VAL A 46 -18.78 13.08 10.94
CA VAL A 46 -17.85 13.35 9.82
C VAL A 46 -18.55 14.02 8.65
N MET A 47 -19.63 13.42 8.14
CA MET A 47 -20.37 13.97 7.00
C MET A 47 -21.00 15.33 7.31
N SER A 48 -21.53 15.51 8.52
CA SER A 48 -22.12 16.79 8.93
C SER A 48 -21.08 17.91 9.03
N GLU A 49 -19.87 17.61 9.52
CA GLU A 49 -18.77 18.57 9.56
C GLU A 49 -18.25 18.90 8.17
N ALA A 50 -18.17 17.91 7.28
CA ALA A 50 -17.75 18.11 5.89
C ALA A 50 -18.68 19.07 5.14
N LEU A 51 -19.99 19.05 5.40
CA LEU A 51 -20.97 19.96 4.78
C LEU A 51 -20.82 21.42 5.23
N LEU A 52 -20.15 21.67 6.35
CA LEU A 52 -19.90 23.03 6.87
C LEU A 52 -18.62 23.65 6.30
N VAL A 53 -17.80 22.88 5.58
CA VAL A 53 -16.54 23.35 5.01
C VAL A 53 -16.79 24.15 3.73
N SER A 54 -16.27 25.38 3.69
CA SER A 54 -16.27 26.24 2.50
C SER A 54 -14.86 26.39 1.92
N ALA A 55 -14.77 26.58 0.61
CA ALA A 55 -13.49 26.79 -0.09
C ALA A 55 -12.76 28.08 0.34
N ASP A 56 -13.48 29.03 0.93
CA ASP A 56 -12.98 30.30 1.44
C ASP A 56 -12.40 30.17 2.87
N ARG A 57 -12.55 29.01 3.52
CA ARG A 57 -11.96 28.75 4.83
C ARG A 57 -10.43 28.81 4.71
N LYS A 58 -9.82 29.74 5.43
CA LYS A 58 -8.37 29.91 5.47
C LYS A 58 -7.68 28.58 5.83
N GLY A 59 -6.78 28.11 4.97
CA GLY A 59 -5.98 26.90 5.19
C GLY A 59 -6.51 25.63 4.52
N ILE A 60 -7.81 25.54 4.23
CA ILE A 60 -8.44 24.28 3.78
C ILE A 60 -7.91 23.79 2.43
N GLN A 61 -7.62 24.71 1.50
CA GLN A 61 -7.09 24.36 0.18
C GLN A 61 -5.70 23.72 0.29
N TYR A 62 -4.87 24.22 1.22
CA TYR A 62 -3.54 23.65 1.47
C TYR A 62 -3.64 22.29 2.13
N GLU A 63 -4.57 22.12 3.09
CA GLU A 63 -4.83 20.82 3.74
C GLU A 63 -5.29 19.78 2.71
N PHE A 64 -6.28 20.10 1.88
CA PHE A 64 -6.81 19.19 0.87
C PHE A 64 -5.75 18.86 -0.19
N PHE A 65 -4.95 19.84 -0.59
CA PHE A 65 -3.83 19.59 -1.49
C PHE A 65 -2.78 18.66 -0.87
N ALA A 66 -2.46 18.84 0.42
CA ALA A 66 -1.51 17.98 1.12
C ALA A 66 -2.02 16.53 1.21
N VAL A 67 -3.30 16.32 1.52
CA VAL A 67 -3.93 15.00 1.53
C VAL A 67 -3.92 14.39 0.12
N ALA A 68 -4.33 15.14 -0.90
CA ALA A 68 -4.32 14.66 -2.29
C ALA A 68 -2.91 14.28 -2.77
N LEU A 69 -1.89 15.07 -2.40
CA LEU A 69 -0.50 14.78 -2.71
C LEU A 69 -0.02 13.51 -2.01
N LEU A 70 -0.31 13.36 -0.71
CA LEU A 70 0.04 12.17 0.06
C LEU A 70 -0.60 10.90 -0.54
N MET A 71 -1.89 10.96 -0.86
CA MET A 71 -2.65 9.84 -1.44
C MET A 71 -2.32 9.54 -2.91
N SER A 72 -1.67 10.48 -3.61
CA SER A 72 -1.14 10.23 -4.96
C SER A 72 0.08 9.31 -4.96
N ILE A 73 0.82 9.23 -3.84
CA ILE A 73 2.08 8.48 -3.75
C ILE A 73 1.86 6.98 -4.02
N PRO A 74 0.92 6.27 -3.35
CA PRO A 74 0.63 4.87 -3.67
C PRO A 74 0.30 4.67 -5.15
N SER A 75 -0.53 5.53 -5.72
CA SER A 75 -0.96 5.47 -7.13
C SER A 75 0.21 5.58 -8.10
N VAL A 76 1.12 6.54 -7.87
CA VAL A 76 2.32 6.73 -8.69
C VAL A 76 3.31 5.57 -8.50
N MET A 77 3.44 5.05 -7.27
CA MET A 77 4.36 3.96 -6.96
C MET A 77 4.02 2.64 -7.66
N ILE A 78 2.74 2.39 -7.97
CA ILE A 78 2.31 1.24 -8.78
C ILE A 78 3.04 1.23 -10.12
N PHE A 79 3.05 2.36 -10.83
CA PHE A 79 3.69 2.50 -12.12
C PHE A 79 5.22 2.60 -11.99
N LEU A 80 5.71 3.43 -11.07
CA LEU A 80 7.15 3.61 -10.85
C LEU A 80 7.86 2.30 -10.50
N THR A 81 7.19 1.41 -9.78
CA THR A 81 7.74 0.09 -9.46
C THR A 81 8.06 -0.73 -10.70
N LEU A 82 7.24 -0.60 -11.75
CA LEU A 82 7.42 -1.32 -13.00
C LEU A 82 8.46 -0.61 -13.89
N ALA A 83 8.38 0.72 -13.98
CA ALA A 83 9.19 1.53 -14.89
C ALA A 83 10.65 1.73 -14.41
N LEU A 84 10.90 1.84 -13.11
CA LEU A 84 12.21 2.22 -12.59
C LEU A 84 13.25 1.09 -12.63
N LYS A 85 14.53 1.48 -12.70
CA LYS A 85 15.66 0.56 -12.57
C LYS A 85 15.69 -0.04 -11.15
N PRO A 86 16.10 -1.32 -11.00
CA PRO A 86 16.08 -2.03 -9.70
C PRO A 86 16.76 -1.29 -8.55
N ALA A 87 17.88 -0.61 -8.79
CA ALA A 87 18.64 0.08 -7.74
C ALA A 87 17.86 1.24 -7.08
N ILE A 88 17.20 2.07 -7.89
CA ILE A 88 16.36 3.18 -7.39
C ILE A 88 15.09 2.61 -6.80
N ASN A 89 14.48 1.65 -7.49
CA ASN A 89 13.22 1.06 -7.10
C ASN A 89 13.29 0.40 -5.72
N ARG A 90 14.39 -0.30 -5.42
CA ARG A 90 14.64 -0.91 -4.12
C ARG A 90 14.67 0.14 -2.99
N ARG A 91 15.32 1.29 -3.20
CA ARG A 91 15.39 2.34 -2.18
C ARG A 91 14.02 2.97 -1.93
N LEU A 92 13.29 3.31 -2.99
CA LEU A 92 11.96 3.92 -2.87
C LEU A 92 10.96 2.99 -2.17
N ASN A 93 10.96 1.70 -2.53
CA ASN A 93 10.07 0.70 -1.92
C ASN A 93 10.48 0.26 -0.51
N ILE A 94 11.56 0.79 0.05
CA ILE A 94 11.92 0.64 1.47
C ILE A 94 11.57 1.93 2.23
N ILE A 95 11.96 3.08 1.69
CA ILE A 95 11.82 4.37 2.36
C ILE A 95 10.35 4.80 2.44
N ILE A 96 9.61 4.74 1.32
CA ILE A 96 8.26 5.29 1.26
C ILE A 96 7.29 4.50 2.14
N PRO A 97 7.21 3.16 2.08
CA PRO A 97 6.35 2.41 3.00
C PRO A 97 6.71 2.65 4.47
N GLY A 98 7.99 2.90 4.78
CA GLY A 98 8.44 3.18 6.15
C GLY A 98 7.93 4.52 6.66
N LEU A 99 7.97 5.55 5.81
CA LEU A 99 7.38 6.84 6.13
C LEU A 99 5.86 6.73 6.34
N PHE A 100 5.17 5.94 5.51
CA PHE A 100 3.73 5.70 5.65
C PHE A 100 3.39 5.00 6.97
N VAL A 101 4.14 3.96 7.35
CA VAL A 101 3.95 3.27 8.64
C VAL A 101 4.13 4.22 9.82
N VAL A 102 5.18 5.05 9.80
CA VAL A 102 5.42 6.03 10.87
C VAL A 102 4.30 7.06 10.95
N LEU A 103 3.85 7.56 9.80
CA LEU A 103 2.75 8.52 9.72
C LEU A 103 1.42 7.92 10.20
N LEU A 104 1.11 6.68 9.82
CA LEU A 104 -0.08 5.97 10.28
C LEU A 104 -0.11 5.80 11.79
N ILE A 105 1.01 5.36 12.38
CA ILE A 105 1.12 5.20 13.83
C ILE A 105 0.96 6.54 14.52
N ALA A 106 1.60 7.61 14.02
CA ALA A 106 1.50 8.94 14.62
C ALA A 106 0.07 9.50 14.60
N LEU A 107 -0.72 9.21 13.56
CA LEU A 107 -2.08 9.74 13.39
C LEU A 107 -3.18 8.89 14.04
N ASN A 108 -3.01 7.57 14.13
CA ASN A 108 -4.09 6.65 14.55
C ASN A 108 -4.06 6.22 16.02
N LEU A 109 -3.11 6.72 16.83
CA LEU A 109 -2.95 6.34 18.25
C LEU A 109 -4.18 6.59 19.13
N GLU A 110 -5.07 7.50 18.72
CA GLU A 110 -6.24 7.92 19.51
C GLU A 110 -7.57 7.39 18.95
N THR A 111 -7.54 6.52 17.92
CA THR A 111 -8.75 6.06 17.23
C THR A 111 -9.49 4.95 18.00
N VAL A 112 -10.81 5.10 18.11
CA VAL A 112 -11.67 4.19 18.90
C VAL A 112 -12.37 3.13 18.03
N TRP A 113 -12.50 3.37 16.72
CA TRP A 113 -13.24 2.47 15.84
C TRP A 113 -12.40 1.27 15.38
N GLY A 114 -12.96 0.07 15.55
CA GLY A 114 -12.27 -1.17 15.21
C GLY A 114 -11.87 -1.30 13.73
N PHE A 115 -12.59 -0.67 12.79
CA PHE A 115 -12.23 -0.71 11.38
C PHE A 115 -10.95 0.09 11.07
N TYR A 116 -10.71 1.22 11.74
CA TYR A 116 -9.45 1.96 11.61
C TYR A 116 -8.27 1.12 12.10
N LEU A 117 -8.42 0.46 13.26
CA LEU A 117 -7.38 -0.41 13.81
C LEU A 117 -7.10 -1.60 12.87
N TYR A 118 -8.15 -2.20 12.31
CA TYR A 118 -7.99 -3.30 11.35
C TYR A 118 -7.29 -2.86 10.06
N LEU A 119 -7.74 -1.78 9.42
CA LEU A 119 -7.14 -1.27 8.19
C LEU A 119 -5.71 -0.77 8.42
N THR A 120 -5.45 -0.08 9.53
CA THR A 120 -4.10 0.33 9.93
C THR A 120 -3.18 -0.89 10.09
N GLY A 121 -3.64 -1.93 10.79
CA GLY A 121 -2.88 -3.17 10.93
C GLY A 121 -2.58 -3.84 9.58
N LEU A 122 -3.56 -3.84 8.68
CA LEU A 122 -3.41 -4.38 7.33
C LEU A 122 -2.42 -3.55 6.49
N GLU A 123 -2.50 -2.23 6.53
CA GLU A 123 -1.58 -1.32 5.83
C GLU A 123 -0.14 -1.47 6.33
N VAL A 124 0.06 -1.60 7.64
CA VAL A 124 1.37 -1.88 8.22
C VAL A 124 1.91 -3.22 7.71
N LEU A 125 1.08 -4.27 7.70
CA LEU A 125 1.48 -5.57 7.19
C LEU A 125 1.88 -5.51 5.70
N LEU A 126 1.06 -4.87 4.86
CA LEU A 126 1.35 -4.72 3.42
C LEU A 126 2.59 -3.88 3.17
N SER A 127 2.82 -2.84 3.98
CA SER A 127 4.02 -2.01 3.92
C SER A 127 5.28 -2.79 4.29
N LEU A 128 5.23 -3.61 5.34
CA LEU A 128 6.33 -4.49 5.73
C LEU A 128 6.62 -5.55 4.66
N LEU A 129 5.58 -6.14 4.05
CA LEU A 129 5.74 -7.05 2.93
C LEU A 129 6.39 -6.36 1.73
N THR A 130 6.01 -5.11 1.45
CA THR A 130 6.59 -4.31 0.37
C THR A 130 8.09 -4.10 0.59
N MET A 131 8.48 -3.71 1.81
CA MET A 131 9.89 -3.59 2.19
C MET A 131 10.63 -4.91 2.08
N TRP A 132 10.00 -6.01 2.52
CA TRP A 132 10.58 -7.34 2.50
C TRP A 132 10.88 -7.80 1.06
N TYR A 133 9.91 -7.69 0.15
CA TYR A 133 10.13 -8.02 -1.26
C TYR A 133 11.13 -7.08 -1.92
N ALA A 134 11.14 -5.80 -1.55
CA ALA A 134 12.15 -4.86 -2.01
C ALA A 134 13.56 -5.24 -1.51
N TRP A 135 13.66 -5.81 -0.30
CA TRP A 135 14.92 -6.28 0.27
C TRP A 135 15.42 -7.56 -0.39
N GLN A 136 14.53 -8.52 -0.62
CA GLN A 136 14.82 -9.81 -1.27
C GLN A 136 15.05 -9.72 -2.78
N TRP A 137 15.17 -8.51 -3.33
CA TRP A 137 15.40 -8.32 -4.75
C TRP A 137 16.61 -9.15 -5.22
N PRO A 138 16.43 -10.07 -6.19
CA PRO A 138 17.53 -10.90 -6.66
C PRO A 138 18.62 -10.00 -7.23
N ARG A 139 19.79 -10.02 -6.61
CA ARG A 139 20.98 -9.40 -7.16
C ARG A 139 21.49 -10.32 -8.25
N SER A 140 21.31 -9.93 -9.51
CA SER A 140 22.18 -10.44 -10.55
C SER A 140 23.56 -9.84 -10.26
N GLU A 141 24.51 -10.68 -9.86
CA GLU A 141 25.91 -10.33 -10.07
C GLU A 141 26.05 -10.02 -11.55
N MET A 142 26.49 -8.80 -11.85
CA MET A 142 26.91 -8.46 -13.21
C MET A 142 28.16 -9.28 -13.46
N THR A 143 28.01 -10.50 -13.99
CA THR A 143 29.12 -11.20 -14.60
C THR A 143 29.33 -10.58 -15.98
N GLN A 144 30.44 -9.84 -16.06
CA GLN A 144 31.11 -9.21 -17.22
C GLN A 144 30.63 -7.82 -17.64
#